data_AF-A0A353D4H1-F1
#
_entry.id   AF-A0A353D4H1-F1
#
_cell.length_a   1.000
_cell.length_b   1.000
_cell.length_c   1.000
_cell.angle_alpha   90.00
_cell.angle_beta   90.00
_cell.angle_gamma   90.00
#
_symmetry.space_group_name_H-M   'P 1'
#
loop_
_entity.id
_entity.type
_entity.pdbx_description
1 polymer ?
#
loop_
_entity_poly.entity_id
_entity_poly.type
_entity_poly.pdbx_seq_one_letter_code
_entity_poly.pdbx_strand_id
1 'polypeptide(L)'
;EVDLRLLDYQDMELPAPDPVFSKQLIKMLGSSAPNYGIAVLDISDPEHPVYGEHRGDYRQNTGSVGKIIVALGLFQALADAWPDDLEKRRDVLKNTLVTADDFSISDHHKIRVFNVETRTLARHTMPVGQQGSLWEFLDWTLSVSSNSAAAMTMREAMLLKQYGKDYPPPEAEIQRFFKETPGKELTELFQSTFFDPITRNGLDINQVRQGSFFTHMGKKKVNGGGNSYGTARELVKLTMRMEQGRLV
;
A
#
# COMPACT_ATOMS: atom_id res chain seq x y z
N GLU A 1 20.82 0.10 7.58
CA GLU A 1 19.83 0.20 8.68
C GLU A 1 18.91 1.36 8.34
N VAL A 2 17.60 1.23 8.58
CA VAL A 2 16.64 2.33 8.37
C VAL A 2 16.57 3.11 9.68
N ASP A 3 16.81 4.41 9.62
CA ASP A 3 16.87 5.31 10.78
C ASP A 3 15.68 6.26 10.73
N LEU A 4 14.66 5.98 11.56
CA LEU A 4 13.41 6.74 11.62
C LEU A 4 13.58 7.95 12.55
N ARG A 5 13.29 9.15 12.03
CA ARG A 5 13.65 10.42 12.68
C ARG A 5 12.64 10.91 13.72
N LEU A 6 11.44 10.32 13.77
CA LEU A 6 10.34 10.82 14.59
C LEU A 6 9.86 9.83 15.67
N LEU A 7 10.68 8.84 16.03
CA LEU A 7 10.31 7.83 17.05
C LEU A 7 10.04 8.44 18.43
N ASP A 8 10.74 9.52 18.80
CA ASP A 8 10.52 10.28 20.05
C ASP A 8 9.44 11.37 19.90
N TYR A 9 8.86 11.52 18.71
CA TYR A 9 7.90 12.58 18.34
C TYR A 9 6.56 11.99 17.92
N GLN A 10 6.10 10.92 18.58
CA GLN A 10 4.87 10.20 18.20
C GLN A 10 3.62 11.09 18.25
N ASP A 11 3.57 12.05 19.17
CA ASP A 11 2.44 12.98 19.33
C ASP A 11 2.51 14.19 18.38
N MET A 12 3.58 14.33 17.59
CA MET A 12 3.65 15.38 16.57
C MET A 12 2.52 15.19 15.55
N GLU A 13 1.73 16.25 15.39
CA GLU A 13 0.77 16.39 14.31
C GLU A 13 1.35 17.28 13.21
N LEU A 14 0.81 17.13 11.99
CA LEU A 14 1.25 17.94 10.86
C LEU A 14 1.04 19.43 11.18
N PRO A 15 2.08 20.27 11.17
CA PRO A 15 1.95 21.69 11.47
C PRO A 15 1.02 22.41 10.49
N ALA A 16 0.55 23.60 10.88
CA ALA A 16 -0.11 24.48 9.91
C ALA A 16 0.88 24.88 8.80
N PRO A 17 0.43 25.05 7.53
CA PRO A 17 1.31 25.48 6.46
C PRO A 17 1.96 26.82 6.75
N ASP A 18 3.29 26.88 6.72
CA ASP A 18 4.05 28.11 6.79
C ASP A 18 3.81 28.94 5.51
N PRO A 19 3.37 30.21 5.62
CA PRO A 19 3.02 31.01 4.46
C PRO A 19 4.23 31.42 3.62
N VAL A 20 5.43 31.54 4.21
CA VAL A 20 6.65 31.89 3.47
C VAL A 20 7.12 30.70 2.66
N PHE A 21 7.20 29.53 3.28
CA PHE A 21 7.60 28.29 2.63
C PHE A 21 6.59 27.85 1.56
N SER A 22 5.29 27.93 1.85
CA SER A 22 4.24 27.66 0.85
C SER A 22 4.35 28.58 -0.37
N LYS A 23 4.65 29.88 -0.18
CA LYS A 23 4.93 30.80 -1.30
C LYS A 23 6.18 30.40 -2.09
N GLN A 24 7.21 29.87 -1.44
CA GLN A 24 8.40 29.37 -2.14
C GLN A 24 8.06 28.15 -3.01
N LEU A 25 7.26 27.20 -2.50
CA LEU A 25 6.77 26.05 -3.28
C LEU A 25 5.96 26.49 -4.50
N ILE A 26 5.04 27.46 -4.32
CA ILE A 26 4.24 28.02 -5.43
C ILE A 26 5.15 28.71 -6.45
N LYS A 27 6.12 29.52 -5.99
CA LYS A 27 7.06 30.21 -6.86
C LYS A 27 7.90 29.22 -7.69
N MET A 28 8.33 28.11 -7.09
CA MET A 28 9.04 27.04 -7.78
C MET A 28 8.21 26.43 -8.92
N LEU A 29 6.90 26.24 -8.72
CA LEU A 29 5.98 25.72 -9.74
C LEU A 29 5.67 26.74 -10.85
N GLY A 30 5.83 28.04 -10.57
CA GLY A 30 5.58 29.12 -11.52
C GLY A 30 4.18 29.07 -12.13
N SER A 31 4.06 29.23 -13.44
CA SER A 31 2.78 29.19 -14.18
C SER A 31 2.08 27.83 -14.10
N SER A 32 2.78 26.77 -13.70
CA SER A 32 2.21 25.44 -13.57
C SER A 32 1.49 25.21 -12.25
N ALA A 33 1.63 26.10 -11.25
CA ALA A 33 1.05 25.93 -9.93
C ALA A 33 -0.44 25.50 -9.92
N PRO A 34 -1.34 26.03 -10.77
CA PRO A 34 -2.74 25.62 -10.81
C PRO A 34 -2.96 24.14 -11.20
N ASN A 35 -1.95 23.43 -11.71
CA ASN A 35 -2.06 22.04 -12.15
C ASN A 35 -1.54 21.03 -11.12
N TYR A 36 -0.88 21.48 -10.05
CA TYR A 36 -0.24 20.60 -9.06
C TYR A 36 -0.85 20.78 -7.67
N GLY A 37 -0.91 19.67 -6.93
CA GLY A 37 -0.94 19.67 -5.47
C GLY A 37 0.43 19.25 -4.95
N ILE A 38 1.05 20.05 -4.08
CA ILE A 38 2.37 19.78 -3.50
C ILE A 38 2.31 20.03 -2.00
N ALA A 39 3.02 19.21 -1.23
CA ALA A 39 3.20 19.38 0.20
C ALA A 39 4.60 18.91 0.56
N VAL A 40 5.26 19.62 1.47
CA VAL A 40 6.60 19.29 1.96
C VAL A 40 6.61 19.52 3.46
N LEU A 41 7.05 18.50 4.20
CA LEU A 41 7.35 18.57 5.62
C LEU A 41 8.86 18.43 5.78
N ASP A 42 9.52 19.48 6.24
CA ASP A 42 10.91 19.46 6.66
C ASP A 42 10.99 19.05 8.13
N ILE A 43 11.65 17.91 8.38
CA ILE A 43 11.89 17.33 9.70
C ILE A 43 13.38 17.27 10.03
N SER A 44 14.20 18.08 9.35
CA SER A 44 15.65 18.16 9.65
C SER A 44 15.91 18.63 11.08
N ASP A 45 15.01 19.44 11.63
CA ASP A 45 14.87 19.75 13.06
C ASP A 45 13.47 19.30 13.54
N PRO A 46 13.34 18.11 14.14
CA PRO A 46 12.07 17.61 14.65
C PRO A 46 11.45 18.45 15.78
N GLU A 47 12.21 19.28 16.49
CA GLU A 47 11.66 20.20 17.50
C GLU A 47 10.96 21.41 16.84
N HIS A 48 11.36 21.76 15.62
CA HIS A 48 10.83 22.90 14.86
C HIS A 48 10.52 22.52 13.40
N PRO A 49 9.61 21.56 13.16
CA PRO A 49 9.31 21.11 11.81
C PRO A 49 8.67 22.23 10.98
N VAL A 50 9.04 22.33 9.71
CA VAL A 50 8.49 23.34 8.78
C VAL A 50 7.65 22.65 7.73
N TYR A 51 6.35 22.98 7.69
CA TYR A 51 5.41 22.44 6.71
C TYR A 51 5.02 23.50 5.69
N GLY A 52 4.94 23.13 4.42
CA GLY A 52 4.43 24.00 3.36
C GLY A 52 3.61 23.20 2.36
N GLU A 53 2.57 23.83 1.81
CA GLU A 53 1.73 23.18 0.82
C GLU A 53 1.16 24.17 -0.21
N HIS A 54 0.72 23.62 -1.33
CA HIS A 54 -0.13 24.28 -2.32
C HIS A 54 -1.15 23.28 -2.83
N ARG A 55 -2.45 23.61 -2.71
CA ARG A 55 -3.57 22.71 -3.02
C ARG A 55 -3.42 21.35 -2.33
N GLY A 56 -3.01 21.37 -1.05
CA GLY A 56 -2.67 20.18 -0.28
C GLY A 56 -3.84 19.20 -0.11
N ASP A 57 -5.08 19.68 -0.21
CA ASP A 57 -6.35 18.94 -0.12
C ASP A 57 -6.96 18.56 -1.48
N TYR A 58 -6.31 18.92 -2.60
CA TYR A 58 -6.84 18.62 -3.92
C TYR A 58 -6.69 17.12 -4.23
N ARG A 59 -7.83 16.42 -4.34
CA ARG A 59 -7.88 14.99 -4.68
C ARG A 59 -7.41 14.74 -6.10
N GLN A 60 -6.45 13.84 -6.23
CA GLN A 60 -5.93 13.35 -7.50
C GLN A 60 -6.01 11.83 -7.53
N ASN A 61 -6.04 11.24 -8.73
CA ASN A 61 -5.86 9.80 -8.85
C ASN A 61 -4.46 9.43 -8.31
N THR A 62 -4.40 8.50 -7.37
CA THR A 62 -3.14 8.05 -6.75
C THR A 62 -2.22 7.30 -7.70
N GLY A 63 -2.76 6.71 -8.76
CA GLY A 63 -2.00 5.77 -9.59
C GLY A 63 -1.30 4.73 -8.72
N SER A 64 -0.02 4.47 -9.00
CA SER A 64 0.78 3.50 -8.25
C SER A 64 1.12 3.89 -6.81
N VAL A 65 0.95 5.16 -6.40
CA VAL A 65 1.13 5.54 -4.98
C VAL A 65 0.16 4.77 -4.09
N GLY A 66 -1.01 4.39 -4.61
CA GLY A 66 -1.99 3.55 -3.91
C GLY A 66 -1.46 2.17 -3.49
N LYS A 67 -0.33 1.70 -4.05
CA LYS A 67 0.31 0.43 -3.63
C LYS A 67 0.87 0.50 -2.21
N ILE A 68 1.16 1.70 -1.69
CA ILE A 68 1.53 1.88 -0.28
C ILE A 68 0.35 1.53 0.63
N ILE A 69 -0.90 1.82 0.22
CA ILE A 69 -2.10 1.41 0.94
C ILE A 69 -2.29 -0.11 0.91
N VAL A 70 -1.92 -0.76 -0.20
CA VAL A 70 -1.92 -2.24 -0.28
C VAL A 70 -0.96 -2.84 0.74
N ALA A 71 0.28 -2.31 0.80
CA ALA A 71 1.26 -2.74 1.79
C ALA A 71 0.78 -2.49 3.23
N LEU A 72 0.21 -1.32 3.52
CA LEU A 72 -0.40 -1.01 4.82
C LEU A 72 -1.48 -2.02 5.19
N GLY A 73 -2.37 -2.38 4.26
CA GLY A 73 -3.42 -3.38 4.49
C GLY A 73 -2.86 -4.77 4.80
N LEU A 74 -1.86 -5.22 4.04
CA LEU A 74 -1.18 -6.49 4.31
C LEU A 74 -0.51 -6.50 5.69
N PHE A 75 0.26 -5.46 6.02
CA PHE A 75 0.95 -5.37 7.29
C PHE A 75 -0.02 -5.26 8.47
N GLN A 76 -1.13 -4.53 8.33
CA GLN A 76 -2.16 -4.48 9.35
C GLN A 76 -2.83 -5.85 9.56
N ALA A 77 -3.12 -6.59 8.48
CA ALA A 77 -3.68 -7.95 8.60
C ALA A 77 -2.70 -8.92 9.30
N LEU A 78 -1.40 -8.82 9.00
CA LEU A 78 -0.35 -9.57 9.71
C LEU A 78 -0.31 -9.21 11.21
N ALA A 79 -0.42 -7.92 11.54
CA ALA A 79 -0.44 -7.47 12.93
C ALA A 79 -1.70 -7.87 13.68
N ASP A 80 -2.86 -7.84 13.03
CA ASP A 80 -4.12 -8.30 13.60
C ASP A 80 -4.07 -9.81 13.92
N ALA A 81 -3.45 -10.62 13.05
CA ALA A 81 -3.30 -12.06 13.26
C ALA A 81 -2.23 -12.40 14.33
N TRP A 82 -1.14 -11.63 14.38
CA TRP A 82 0.01 -11.85 15.27
C TRP A 82 0.50 -10.53 15.90
N PRO A 83 -0.21 -9.98 16.91
CA PRO A 83 0.04 -8.63 17.44
C PRO A 83 1.40 -8.43 18.12
N ASP A 84 1.97 -9.48 18.72
CA ASP A 84 3.23 -9.39 19.46
C ASP A 84 4.33 -10.30 18.90
N ASP A 85 4.13 -10.86 17.69
CA ASP A 85 5.04 -11.84 17.11
C ASP A 85 5.56 -11.38 15.74
N LEU A 86 6.54 -10.49 15.78
CA LEU A 86 7.16 -9.93 14.58
C LEU A 86 7.91 -11.00 13.76
N GLU A 87 8.49 -12.01 14.40
CA GLU A 87 9.12 -13.11 13.68
C GLU A 87 8.10 -13.93 12.91
N LYS A 88 6.92 -14.18 13.48
CA LYS A 88 5.86 -14.88 12.77
C LYS A 88 5.35 -14.10 11.58
N ARG A 89 5.22 -12.77 11.69
CA ARG A 89 4.87 -11.92 10.54
C ARG A 89 5.91 -12.04 9.41
N ARG A 90 7.20 -12.03 9.76
CA ARG A 90 8.29 -12.23 8.79
C ARG A 90 8.28 -13.62 8.17
N ASP A 91 8.06 -14.65 8.99
CA ASP A 91 7.94 -16.05 8.57
C ASP A 91 6.85 -16.22 7.52
N VAL A 92 5.65 -15.68 7.77
CA VAL A 92 4.52 -15.72 6.82
C VAL A 92 4.89 -15.05 5.49
N LEU A 93 5.50 -13.86 5.53
CA LEU A 93 5.93 -13.19 4.29
C LEU A 93 6.97 -14.04 3.52
N LYS A 94 7.97 -14.60 4.21
CA LYS A 94 9.07 -15.34 3.55
C LYS A 94 8.65 -16.72 3.04
N ASN A 95 7.83 -17.44 3.81
CA ASN A 95 7.62 -18.87 3.62
C ASN A 95 6.25 -19.20 3.03
N THR A 96 5.32 -18.25 2.93
CA THR A 96 4.08 -18.47 2.15
C THR A 96 4.38 -18.43 0.66
N LEU A 97 4.26 -19.58 0.00
CA LEU A 97 4.34 -19.71 -1.46
C LEU A 97 3.04 -19.23 -2.10
N VAL A 98 3.11 -18.18 -2.90
CA VAL A 98 2.00 -17.63 -3.69
C VAL A 98 2.16 -18.06 -5.14
N THR A 99 1.05 -18.49 -5.76
CA THR A 99 0.99 -18.78 -7.20
C THR A 99 0.08 -17.74 -7.86
N ALA A 100 0.60 -17.02 -8.84
CA ALA A 100 -0.16 -16.03 -9.59
C ALA A 100 -1.32 -16.68 -10.34
N ASP A 101 -2.53 -16.18 -10.12
CA ASP A 101 -3.74 -16.64 -10.81
C ASP A 101 -4.35 -15.49 -11.63
N ASP A 102 -5.61 -15.63 -12.04
CA ASP A 102 -6.33 -14.62 -12.80
C ASP A 102 -6.32 -13.22 -12.17
N PHE A 103 -6.20 -13.07 -10.84
CA PHE A 103 -6.08 -11.74 -10.21
C PHE A 103 -4.89 -10.95 -10.76
N SER A 104 -3.84 -11.62 -11.24
CA SER A 104 -2.66 -10.97 -11.82
C SER A 104 -2.90 -10.33 -13.20
N ILE A 105 -4.03 -10.59 -13.87
CA ILE A 105 -4.21 -10.21 -15.29
C ILE A 105 -4.90 -8.83 -15.47
N SER A 106 -4.35 -7.87 -16.23
CA SER A 106 -3.07 -7.83 -16.96
C SER A 106 -2.17 -6.69 -16.45
N ASP A 107 -0.88 -6.81 -16.73
CA ASP A 107 0.14 -5.81 -16.41
C ASP A 107 1.17 -5.74 -17.54
N HIS A 108 1.88 -4.62 -17.62
CA HIS A 108 2.97 -4.38 -18.57
C HIS A 108 4.33 -4.25 -17.89
N HIS A 109 4.36 -4.14 -16.55
CA HIS A 109 5.61 -4.09 -15.79
C HIS A 109 6.30 -5.45 -15.79
N LYS A 110 7.64 -5.44 -15.83
CA LYS A 110 8.46 -6.64 -15.73
C LYS A 110 8.90 -6.84 -14.28
N ILE A 111 8.56 -8.00 -13.72
CA ILE A 111 9.08 -8.43 -12.42
C ILE A 111 10.54 -8.83 -12.54
N ARG A 112 11.22 -8.91 -11.39
CA ARG A 112 12.64 -9.26 -11.27
C ARG A 112 12.73 -10.58 -10.51
N VAL A 113 13.05 -11.66 -11.21
CA VAL A 113 13.14 -13.00 -10.63
C VAL A 113 14.61 -13.39 -10.55
N PHE A 114 15.15 -13.50 -9.34
CA PHE A 114 16.54 -13.88 -9.12
C PHE A 114 16.63 -15.36 -8.77
N ASN A 115 17.39 -16.12 -9.57
CA ASN A 115 17.69 -17.50 -9.26
C ASN A 115 18.96 -17.56 -8.41
N VAL A 116 18.83 -18.00 -7.15
CA VAL A 116 19.94 -18.03 -6.18
C VAL A 116 21.03 -19.02 -6.60
N GLU A 117 20.66 -20.20 -7.11
CA GLU A 117 21.59 -21.26 -7.48
C GLU A 117 22.48 -20.86 -8.66
N THR A 118 21.86 -20.33 -9.72
CA THR A 118 22.56 -19.91 -10.95
C THR A 118 23.08 -18.48 -10.88
N ARG A 119 22.67 -17.72 -9.85
CA ARG A 119 22.98 -16.30 -9.65
C ARG A 119 22.58 -15.43 -10.84
N THR A 120 21.48 -15.78 -11.49
CA THR A 120 20.97 -15.07 -12.67
C THR A 120 19.71 -14.27 -12.36
N LEU A 121 19.54 -13.14 -13.04
CA LEU A 121 18.37 -12.27 -12.91
C LEU A 121 17.56 -12.28 -14.21
N ALA A 122 16.35 -12.85 -14.15
CA ALA A 122 15.38 -12.78 -15.23
C ALA A 122 14.44 -11.57 -15.06
N ARG A 123 13.98 -11.01 -16.18
CA ARG A 123 12.98 -9.94 -16.21
C ARG A 123 11.90 -10.25 -17.24
N HIS A 124 10.68 -10.41 -16.79
CA HIS A 124 9.53 -10.68 -17.65
C HIS A 124 8.24 -10.16 -16.98
N THR A 125 7.18 -10.00 -17.76
CA THR A 125 5.83 -9.78 -17.20
C THR A 125 5.40 -11.02 -16.43
N MET A 126 4.67 -10.85 -15.33
CA MET A 126 4.18 -11.98 -14.52
C MET A 126 3.20 -12.87 -15.32
N PRO A 127 3.55 -14.13 -15.62
CA PRO A 127 2.59 -15.08 -16.16
C PRO A 127 1.67 -15.63 -15.05
N VAL A 128 0.49 -16.12 -15.43
CA VAL A 128 -0.27 -17.04 -14.57
C VAL A 128 0.58 -18.27 -14.29
N GLY A 129 0.56 -18.74 -13.04
CA GLY A 129 1.43 -19.79 -12.55
C GLY A 129 2.79 -19.31 -12.06
N GLN A 130 3.12 -18.00 -12.16
CA GLN A 130 4.33 -17.46 -11.54
C GLN A 130 4.29 -17.73 -10.03
N GLN A 131 5.33 -18.38 -9.53
CA GLN A 131 5.49 -18.64 -8.10
C GLN A 131 6.49 -17.66 -7.48
N GLY A 132 6.28 -17.39 -6.19
CA GLY A 132 7.16 -16.59 -5.36
C GLY A 132 6.64 -16.57 -3.93
N SER A 133 7.50 -16.24 -2.99
CA SER A 133 7.08 -15.92 -1.62
C SER A 133 6.16 -14.70 -1.61
N LEU A 134 5.29 -14.57 -0.62
CA LEU A 134 4.51 -13.35 -0.42
C LEU A 134 5.42 -12.11 -0.31
N TRP A 135 6.62 -12.27 0.24
CA TRP A 135 7.64 -11.22 0.28
C TRP A 135 8.09 -10.78 -1.12
N GLU A 136 8.30 -11.70 -2.05
CA GLU A 136 8.66 -11.36 -3.44
C GLU A 136 7.51 -10.66 -4.15
N PHE A 137 6.26 -11.08 -3.94
CA PHE A 137 5.10 -10.37 -4.47
C PHE A 137 4.98 -8.95 -3.91
N LEU A 138 5.25 -8.77 -2.61
CA LEU A 138 5.30 -7.45 -1.98
C LEU A 138 6.48 -6.61 -2.51
N ASP A 139 7.65 -7.20 -2.72
CA ASP A 139 8.79 -6.50 -3.35
C ASP A 139 8.42 -6.06 -4.77
N TRP A 140 7.91 -6.96 -5.63
CA TRP A 140 7.53 -6.59 -7.00
C TRP A 140 6.43 -5.52 -7.05
N THR A 141 5.55 -5.50 -6.04
CA THR A 141 4.54 -4.46 -5.84
C THR A 141 5.18 -3.09 -5.60
N LEU A 142 6.22 -3.01 -4.77
CA LEU A 142 6.81 -1.74 -4.33
C LEU A 142 8.03 -1.31 -5.18
N SER A 143 8.90 -2.24 -5.57
CA SER A 143 10.20 -1.98 -6.20
C SER A 143 10.09 -1.71 -7.70
N VAL A 144 9.20 -2.41 -8.40
CA VAL A 144 8.95 -2.23 -9.85
C VAL A 144 7.51 -1.80 -10.15
N SER A 145 6.72 -1.53 -9.12
CA SER A 145 5.35 -1.05 -9.24
C SER A 145 4.44 -1.98 -10.04
N SER A 146 4.67 -3.30 -10.02
CA SER A 146 3.88 -4.24 -10.81
C SER A 146 2.42 -4.25 -10.36
N ASN A 147 1.49 -4.04 -11.30
CA ASN A 147 0.05 -4.14 -11.05
C ASN A 147 -0.37 -5.59 -10.83
N SER A 148 0.24 -6.55 -11.54
CA SER A 148 0.01 -7.98 -11.33
C SER A 148 0.39 -8.38 -9.90
N ALA A 149 1.59 -8.00 -9.46
CA ALA A 149 2.05 -8.30 -8.11
C ALA A 149 1.20 -7.59 -7.05
N ALA A 150 0.80 -6.33 -7.30
CA ALA A 150 -0.07 -5.59 -6.38
C ALA A 150 -1.44 -6.27 -6.24
N ALA A 151 -2.04 -6.73 -7.33
CA ALA A 151 -3.31 -7.46 -7.29
C ALA A 151 -3.20 -8.79 -6.53
N MET A 152 -2.12 -9.54 -6.72
CA MET A 152 -1.88 -10.75 -5.93
C MET A 152 -1.66 -10.42 -4.44
N THR A 153 -0.87 -9.38 -4.13
CA THR A 153 -0.68 -8.90 -2.74
C THR A 153 -2.00 -8.49 -2.10
N MET A 154 -2.92 -7.86 -2.86
CA MET A 154 -4.25 -7.52 -2.38
C MET A 154 -5.11 -8.76 -2.11
N ARG A 155 -5.05 -9.78 -2.99
CA ARG A 155 -5.72 -11.08 -2.79
C ARG A 155 -5.24 -11.72 -1.49
N GLU A 156 -3.93 -11.78 -1.29
CA GLU A 156 -3.32 -12.37 -0.09
C GLU A 156 -3.66 -11.59 1.18
N ALA A 157 -3.69 -10.25 1.15
CA ALA A 157 -4.10 -9.45 2.29
C ALA A 157 -5.57 -9.71 2.69
N MET A 158 -6.47 -9.87 1.71
CA MET A 158 -7.88 -10.21 1.97
C MET A 158 -8.01 -11.64 2.56
N LEU A 159 -7.27 -12.60 2.03
CA LEU A 159 -7.24 -13.98 2.56
C LEU A 159 -6.69 -13.98 3.99
N LEU A 160 -5.60 -13.27 4.26
CA LEU A 160 -5.04 -13.15 5.59
C LEU A 160 -6.04 -12.51 6.58
N LYS A 161 -6.76 -11.47 6.15
CA LYS A 161 -7.83 -10.85 6.95
C LYS A 161 -8.99 -11.83 7.23
N GLN A 162 -9.35 -12.66 6.25
CA GLN A 162 -10.44 -13.63 6.34
C GLN A 162 -10.11 -14.84 7.24
N TYR A 163 -8.92 -15.42 7.07
CA TYR A 163 -8.53 -16.68 7.73
C TYR A 163 -7.65 -16.46 8.97
N GLY A 164 -7.11 -15.26 9.17
CA GLY A 164 -6.27 -14.94 10.33
C GLY A 164 -5.10 -15.91 10.48
N LYS A 165 -5.05 -16.63 11.61
CA LYS A 165 -3.99 -17.60 11.92
C LYS A 165 -4.05 -18.88 11.08
N ASP A 166 -5.18 -19.16 10.43
CA ASP A 166 -5.35 -20.31 9.54
C ASP A 166 -4.86 -20.02 8.11
N TYR A 167 -4.35 -18.81 7.85
CA TYR A 167 -3.68 -18.47 6.60
C TYR A 167 -2.29 -19.13 6.51
N PRO A 168 -1.88 -19.63 5.32
CA PRO A 168 -2.62 -19.63 4.05
C PRO A 168 -3.56 -20.83 3.89
N PRO A 169 -4.79 -20.63 3.39
CA PRO A 169 -5.66 -21.75 3.04
C PRO A 169 -5.15 -22.48 1.77
N PRO A 170 -5.58 -23.74 1.54
CA PRO A 170 -5.25 -24.47 0.31
C PRO A 170 -5.79 -23.78 -0.95
N GLU A 171 -5.16 -23.99 -2.12
CA GLU A 171 -5.57 -23.32 -3.37
C GLU A 171 -7.04 -23.58 -3.75
N ALA A 172 -7.54 -24.80 -3.51
CA ALA A 172 -8.96 -25.13 -3.75
C ALA A 172 -9.92 -24.30 -2.88
N GLU A 173 -9.51 -23.98 -1.65
CA GLU A 173 -10.25 -23.11 -0.74
C GLU A 173 -10.24 -21.66 -1.24
N ILE A 174 -9.09 -21.16 -1.70
CA ILE A 174 -8.97 -19.81 -2.28
C ILE A 174 -9.92 -19.65 -3.48
N GLN A 175 -9.90 -20.62 -4.40
CA GLN A 175 -10.76 -20.59 -5.58
C GLN A 175 -12.24 -20.69 -5.21
N ARG A 176 -12.60 -21.53 -4.23
CA ARG A 176 -13.97 -21.62 -3.71
C ARG A 176 -14.41 -20.29 -3.10
N PHE A 177 -13.60 -19.73 -2.21
CA PHE A 177 -13.87 -18.48 -1.49
C PHE A 177 -14.24 -17.36 -2.46
N PHE A 178 -13.35 -17.00 -3.39
CA PHE A 178 -13.63 -15.90 -4.32
C PHE A 178 -14.73 -16.19 -5.35
N LYS A 179 -15.08 -17.46 -5.58
CA LYS A 179 -16.15 -17.85 -6.50
C LYS A 179 -17.53 -17.82 -5.83
N GLU A 180 -17.61 -18.26 -4.58
CA GLU A 180 -18.88 -18.51 -3.88
C GLU A 180 -19.25 -17.39 -2.91
N THR A 181 -18.29 -16.63 -2.39
CA THR A 181 -18.58 -15.50 -1.52
C THR A 181 -19.36 -14.41 -2.26
N PRO A 182 -20.51 -13.95 -1.74
CA PRO A 182 -21.29 -12.89 -2.35
C PRO A 182 -20.46 -11.61 -2.58
N GLY A 183 -20.66 -10.95 -3.72
CA GLY A 183 -19.88 -9.76 -4.08
C GLY A 183 -19.97 -8.60 -3.07
N LYS A 184 -21.07 -8.52 -2.30
CA LYS A 184 -21.22 -7.57 -1.20
C LYS A 184 -20.25 -7.88 -0.05
N GLU A 185 -20.16 -9.15 0.34
CA GLU A 185 -19.25 -9.61 1.39
C GLU A 185 -17.78 -9.44 0.96
N LEU A 186 -17.44 -9.72 -0.31
CA LEU A 186 -16.11 -9.43 -0.85
C LEU A 186 -15.78 -7.92 -0.83
N THR A 187 -16.78 -7.07 -1.03
CA THR A 187 -16.62 -5.62 -0.96
C THR A 187 -16.39 -5.16 0.48
N GLU A 188 -17.14 -5.70 1.44
CA GLU A 188 -16.95 -5.43 2.88
C GLU A 188 -15.58 -5.93 3.36
N LEU A 189 -15.15 -7.12 2.93
CA LEU A 189 -13.80 -7.63 3.20
C LEU A 189 -12.72 -6.72 2.60
N PHE A 190 -12.90 -6.26 1.36
CA PHE A 190 -11.97 -5.32 0.73
C PHE A 190 -11.83 -4.04 1.55
N GLN A 191 -12.96 -3.45 1.96
CA GLN A 191 -12.97 -2.21 2.74
C GLN A 191 -12.32 -2.41 4.11
N SER A 192 -12.65 -3.48 4.82
CA SER A 192 -12.00 -3.78 6.10
C SER A 192 -10.51 -4.13 5.98
N THR A 193 -10.08 -4.61 4.81
CA THR A 193 -8.66 -4.91 4.52
C THR A 193 -7.86 -3.67 4.17
N PHE A 194 -8.42 -2.69 3.43
CA PHE A 194 -7.64 -1.56 2.88
C PHE A 194 -8.09 -0.18 3.34
N PHE A 195 -9.31 -0.02 3.86
CA PHE A 195 -9.82 1.26 4.35
C PHE A 195 -9.69 1.39 5.87
N ASP A 196 -10.02 0.35 6.63
CA ASP A 196 -9.87 0.38 8.09
C ASP A 196 -8.42 0.66 8.52
N PRO A 197 -7.37 0.11 7.88
CA PRO A 197 -6.00 0.45 8.24
C PRO A 197 -5.67 1.94 8.04
N ILE A 198 -6.32 2.63 7.10
CA ILE A 198 -6.07 4.07 6.89
C ILE A 198 -6.52 4.85 8.13
N THR A 199 -7.76 4.64 8.58
CA THR A 199 -8.32 5.35 9.73
C THR A 199 -7.67 4.93 11.05
N ARG A 200 -7.38 3.64 11.23
CA ARG A 200 -6.67 3.12 12.41
C ARG A 200 -5.30 3.76 12.62
N ASN A 201 -4.62 4.09 11.53
CA ASN A 201 -3.30 4.71 11.56
C ASN A 201 -3.37 6.26 11.52
N GLY A 202 -4.54 6.83 11.82
CA GLY A 202 -4.73 8.28 11.99
C GLY A 202 -4.75 9.08 10.69
N LEU A 203 -5.04 8.43 9.56
CA LEU A 203 -5.20 9.04 8.24
C LEU A 203 -6.69 9.18 7.89
N ASP A 204 -7.02 10.14 7.03
CA ASP A 204 -8.38 10.37 6.54
C ASP A 204 -8.63 9.57 5.25
N ILE A 205 -9.54 8.60 5.34
CA ILE A 205 -10.00 7.79 4.20
C ILE A 205 -10.62 8.62 3.07
N ASN A 206 -11.13 9.81 3.40
CA ASN A 206 -11.67 10.75 2.43
C ASN A 206 -10.56 11.55 1.73
N GLN A 207 -9.29 11.43 2.13
CA GLN A 207 -8.18 12.14 1.50
C GLN A 207 -7.20 11.18 0.82
N VAL A 208 -7.07 9.94 1.30
CA VAL A 208 -6.25 8.91 0.66
C VAL A 208 -6.96 7.57 0.69
N ARG A 209 -7.03 6.86 -0.44
CA ARG A 209 -7.41 5.44 -0.51
C ARG A 209 -7.08 4.79 -1.85
N GLN A 210 -6.84 3.48 -1.80
CA GLN A 210 -6.85 2.61 -2.97
C GLN A 210 -8.20 1.87 -3.04
N GLY A 211 -9.09 2.33 -3.91
CA GLY A 211 -10.50 1.89 -3.93
C GLY A 211 -10.79 0.64 -4.75
N SER A 212 -9.83 0.09 -5.49
CA SER A 212 -10.05 -1.11 -6.31
C SER A 212 -8.75 -1.88 -6.54
N PHE A 213 -8.84 -3.09 -7.07
CA PHE A 213 -7.66 -3.84 -7.52
C PHE A 213 -6.89 -3.11 -8.64
N PHE A 214 -5.59 -3.37 -8.73
CA PHE A 214 -4.73 -2.77 -9.78
C PHE A 214 -4.89 -3.42 -11.16
N THR A 215 -5.56 -4.56 -11.23
CA THR A 215 -5.75 -5.34 -12.47
C THR A 215 -7.23 -5.39 -12.86
N HIS A 216 -7.48 -5.58 -14.14
CA HIS A 216 -8.85 -5.70 -14.67
C HIS A 216 -9.56 -6.94 -14.12
N MET A 217 -8.87 -8.08 -14.08
CA MET A 217 -9.46 -9.32 -13.56
C MET A 217 -9.68 -9.27 -12.05
N GLY A 218 -8.80 -8.60 -11.28
CA GLY A 218 -9.04 -8.36 -9.86
C GLY A 218 -10.32 -7.54 -9.62
N LYS A 219 -10.55 -6.49 -10.42
CA LYS A 219 -11.79 -5.68 -10.35
C LYS A 219 -13.05 -6.46 -10.73
N LYS A 220 -12.94 -7.46 -11.61
CA LYS A 220 -14.06 -8.34 -11.98
C LYS A 220 -14.43 -9.31 -10.86
N LYS A 221 -13.45 -9.78 -10.09
CA LYS A 221 -13.67 -10.72 -8.97
C LYS A 221 -14.11 -9.99 -7.70
N VAL A 222 -13.59 -8.79 -7.46
CA VAL A 222 -13.92 -7.96 -6.29
C VAL A 222 -14.22 -6.54 -6.74
N ASN A 223 -15.46 -6.08 -6.50
CA ASN A 223 -15.92 -4.74 -6.90
C ASN A 223 -15.09 -3.60 -6.28
N GLY A 224 -14.50 -3.84 -5.10
CA GLY A 224 -13.71 -2.86 -4.35
C GLY A 224 -14.57 -1.80 -3.64
N GLY A 225 -13.92 -0.79 -3.08
CA GLY A 225 -14.55 0.34 -2.38
C GLY A 225 -14.75 1.62 -3.21
N GLY A 226 -14.62 1.54 -4.53
CA GLY A 226 -14.89 2.63 -5.47
C GLY A 226 -13.63 3.38 -5.95
N ASN A 227 -13.71 4.71 -6.06
CA ASN A 227 -12.62 5.51 -6.63
C ASN A 227 -11.36 5.51 -5.76
N SER A 228 -10.20 5.52 -6.40
CA SER A 228 -8.90 5.70 -5.76
C SER A 228 -8.47 7.15 -5.88
N TYR A 229 -8.02 7.74 -4.77
CA TYR A 229 -7.57 9.12 -4.73
C TYR A 229 -6.61 9.37 -3.58
N GLY A 230 -5.88 10.48 -3.68
CA GLY A 230 -4.87 10.91 -2.74
C GLY A 230 -4.73 12.43 -2.79
N THR A 231 -4.41 13.03 -1.66
CA THR A 231 -4.05 14.44 -1.56
C THR A 231 -2.59 14.56 -1.11
N ALA A 232 -1.92 15.64 -1.50
CA ALA A 232 -0.51 15.84 -1.14
C ALA A 232 -0.33 15.92 0.38
N ARG A 233 -1.26 16.58 1.08
CA ARG A 233 -1.27 16.70 2.54
C ARG A 233 -1.37 15.33 3.21
N GLU A 234 -2.31 14.49 2.78
CA GLU A 234 -2.52 13.20 3.45
C GLU A 234 -1.38 12.21 3.18
N LEU A 235 -0.76 12.28 2.00
CA LEU A 235 0.43 11.49 1.69
C LEU A 235 1.64 11.91 2.53
N VAL A 236 1.83 13.22 2.79
CA VAL A 236 2.84 13.70 3.75
C VAL A 236 2.52 13.23 5.18
N LYS A 237 1.24 13.25 5.57
CA LYS A 237 0.83 12.71 6.86
C LYS A 237 1.14 11.21 6.98
N LEU A 238 0.92 10.43 5.92
CA LEU A 238 1.29 9.01 5.86
C LEU A 238 2.79 8.82 6.08
N THR A 239 3.65 9.60 5.41
CA THR A 239 5.11 9.51 5.60
C THR A 239 5.53 9.93 7.00
N MET A 240 4.89 10.95 7.58
CA MET A 240 5.12 11.36 8.97
C MET A 240 4.75 10.23 9.95
N ARG A 241 3.61 9.55 9.76
CA ARG A 241 3.23 8.38 10.58
C ARG A 241 4.21 7.22 10.45
N MET A 242 4.78 7.03 9.26
CA MET A 242 5.84 6.04 9.04
C MET A 242 7.11 6.36 9.83
N GLU A 243 7.58 7.61 9.76
CA GLU A 243 8.74 8.11 10.53
C GLU A 243 8.52 8.04 12.05
N GLN A 244 7.27 8.13 12.51
CA GLN A 244 6.90 8.01 13.92
C GLN A 244 6.79 6.56 14.41
N GLY A 245 6.94 5.56 13.52
CA GLY A 245 6.65 4.16 13.86
C GLY A 245 5.18 3.92 14.22
N ARG A 246 4.28 4.77 13.71
CA ARG A 246 2.83 4.75 14.01
C ARG A 246 1.99 4.06 12.94
N LEU A 247 2.63 3.48 11.92
CA LEU A 247 1.96 2.59 10.98
C LEU A 247 2.09 1.15 11.48
N VAL A 248 0.92 0.51 11.69
CA VAL A 248 0.72 -0.91 12.05
C VAL A 248 1.09 -1.29 13.48
#